data_AF-A0A1I3HGL7-F1
#
_entry.id   AF-A0A1I3HGL7-F1
#
_cell.length_a   1.000
_cell.length_b   1.000
_cell.length_c   1.000
_cell.angle_alpha   90.00
_cell.angle_beta   90.00
_cell.angle_gamma   90.00
#
_symmetry.space_group_name_H-M   'P 1'
#
loop_
_entity.id
_entity.type
_entity.pdbx_description
1 polymer ?
#
loop_
_entity_poly.entity_id
_entity_poly.type
_entity_poly.pdbx_seq_one_letter_code
_entity_poly.pdbx_strand_id
1 'polypeptide(L)'
;MPNDPDVRPEYEDIQVDIENDYSTIFIGYPIWWGQEPRIMDTFVESYNFEGKTIIPFCTSGSSGIESSSANLVEKAGTGNWLSGNRFSGSATEDEIKNWISGLEID
;
A
#
# COMPACT_ATOMS: atom_id res chain seq x y z
N MET A 1 11.47 -2.25 19.92
CA MET A 1 10.37 -3.23 20.23
C MET A 1 9.63 -3.55 18.92
N PRO A 2 8.87 -4.67 18.80
CA PRO A 2 8.26 -5.05 17.51
C PRO A 2 7.21 -4.07 16.93
N ASN A 3 6.90 -2.96 17.63
CA ASN A 3 6.05 -1.87 17.13
C ASN A 3 6.72 -0.49 17.30
N ASP A 4 8.05 -0.44 17.20
CA ASP A 4 8.79 0.82 17.20
C ASP A 4 8.59 1.52 15.83
N PRO A 5 8.07 2.76 15.79
CA PRO A 5 7.76 3.47 14.55
C PRO A 5 9.01 3.91 13.76
N ASP A 6 10.18 3.92 14.39
CA ASP A 6 11.42 4.38 13.76
C ASP A 6 12.20 3.24 13.09
N VAL A 7 11.72 2.00 13.19
CA VAL A 7 12.34 0.86 12.54
C VAL A 7 12.11 0.93 11.03
N ARG A 8 13.19 0.74 10.25
CA ARG A 8 13.18 0.61 8.79
C ARG A 8 13.86 -0.69 8.38
N PRO A 9 13.11 -1.81 8.28
CA PRO A 9 13.69 -3.08 7.83
C PRO A 9 14.20 -2.93 6.40
N GLU A 10 15.41 -3.44 6.14
CA GLU A 10 15.93 -3.60 4.79
C GLU A 10 15.18 -4.72 4.06
N TYR A 11 15.10 -4.59 2.73
CA TYR A 11 14.54 -5.61 1.85
C TYR A 11 15.46 -5.81 0.64
N GLU A 12 15.39 -6.99 0.03
CA GLU A 12 16.16 -7.29 -1.16
C GLU A 12 15.67 -6.43 -2.34
N ASP A 13 16.58 -6.01 -3.21
CA ASP A 13 16.21 -5.27 -4.41
C ASP A 13 15.23 -6.08 -5.26
N ILE A 14 14.07 -5.49 -5.53
CA ILE A 14 12.98 -6.11 -6.28
C ILE A 14 13.26 -6.18 -7.79
N GLN A 15 14.34 -5.57 -8.28
CA GLN A 15 14.75 -5.58 -9.70
C GLN A 15 13.68 -5.02 -10.64
N VAL A 16 12.97 -3.97 -10.20
CA VAL A 16 11.89 -3.31 -10.95
C VAL A 16 12.10 -1.80 -10.92
N ASP A 17 12.04 -1.15 -12.08
CA ASP A 17 12.11 0.31 -12.18
C ASP A 17 10.73 0.94 -11.95
N ILE A 18 10.36 1.02 -10.67
CA ILE A 18 9.10 1.62 -10.23
C ILE A 18 8.95 3.06 -10.76
N GLU A 19 10.04 3.81 -10.83
CA GLU A 19 10.02 5.24 -11.15
C GLU A 19 9.76 5.51 -12.63
N ASN A 20 10.19 4.63 -13.52
CA ASN A 20 10.06 4.86 -14.96
C ASN A 20 9.01 3.97 -15.65
N ASP A 21 8.76 2.75 -15.16
CA ASP A 21 7.99 1.77 -15.93
C ASP A 21 6.47 1.78 -15.63
N TYR A 22 6.04 2.45 -14.55
CA TYR A 22 4.66 2.35 -14.06
C TYR A 22 4.01 3.71 -13.78
N SER A 23 2.78 3.89 -14.29
CA SER A 23 1.89 4.99 -13.95
C SER A 23 0.95 4.66 -12.80
N THR A 24 0.57 3.39 -12.62
CA THR A 24 -0.34 2.93 -11.58
C THR A 24 0.28 1.77 -10.79
N ILE A 25 0.28 1.87 -9.46
CA ILE A 25 0.89 0.89 -8.55
C ILE A 25 -0.12 0.49 -7.48
N PHE A 26 -0.42 -0.79 -7.39
CA PHE A 26 -1.19 -1.37 -6.29
C PHE A 26 -0.23 -1.85 -5.19
N ILE A 27 -0.43 -1.42 -3.95
CA ILE A 27 0.43 -1.78 -2.82
C ILE A 27 -0.37 -2.61 -1.81
N GLY A 28 0.00 -3.88 -1.65
CA GLY A 28 -0.67 -4.83 -0.78
C GLY A 28 0.09 -5.13 0.51
N TYR A 29 -0.59 -5.14 1.66
CA TYR A 29 0.04 -5.47 2.94
C TYR A 29 -0.95 -6.06 3.98
N PRO A 30 -0.49 -6.86 4.95
CA PRO A 30 -1.32 -7.23 6.10
C PRO A 30 -1.41 -6.07 7.10
N ILE A 31 -2.47 -6.00 7.90
CA ILE A 31 -2.52 -5.09 9.04
C ILE A 31 -1.92 -5.75 10.29
N TRP A 32 -0.89 -5.12 10.85
CA TRP A 32 -0.28 -5.49 12.12
C TRP A 32 -0.52 -4.39 13.15
N TRP A 33 -1.23 -4.72 14.23
CA TRP A 33 -1.55 -3.78 15.31
C TRP A 33 -2.25 -2.48 14.85
N GLY A 34 -3.02 -2.55 13.77
CA GLY A 34 -3.75 -1.41 13.20
C GLY A 34 -2.96 -0.56 12.20
N GLN A 35 -1.71 -0.93 11.88
CA GLN A 35 -0.89 -0.28 10.86
C GLN A 35 -0.37 -1.30 9.83
N GLU A 36 0.21 -0.79 8.75
CA GLU A 36 1.09 -1.52 7.86
C GLU A 36 2.34 -2.04 8.59
N PRO A 37 2.99 -3.11 8.09
CA PRO A 37 4.29 -3.53 8.60
C PRO A 37 5.36 -2.50 8.26
N ARG A 38 6.37 -2.32 9.13
CA ARG A 38 7.44 -1.31 8.97
C ARG A 38 8.25 -1.41 7.68
N ILE A 39 8.28 -2.57 7.03
CA ILE A 39 8.90 -2.72 5.71
C ILE A 39 8.19 -1.86 4.65
N MET A 40 6.88 -1.62 4.81
CA MET A 40 6.12 -0.76 3.93
C MET A 40 6.47 0.71 4.13
N ASP A 41 6.77 1.14 5.37
CA ASP A 41 7.35 2.46 5.65
C ASP A 41 8.68 2.62 4.89
N THR A 42 9.59 1.64 5.00
CA THR A 42 10.86 1.67 4.24
C THR A 42 10.61 1.75 2.74
N PHE A 43 9.68 0.93 2.22
CA PHE A 43 9.38 0.88 0.79
C PHE A 43 8.90 2.23 0.28
N VAL A 44 7.89 2.85 0.89
CA VAL A 44 7.33 4.10 0.36
C VAL A 44 8.24 5.31 0.57
N GLU A 45 9.12 5.28 1.57
CA GLU A 45 10.15 6.31 1.76
C GLU A 45 11.31 6.18 0.77
N SER A 46 11.44 5.03 0.07
CA SER A 46 12.58 4.73 -0.82
C SER A 46 12.37 5.13 -2.28
N TYR A 47 11.16 5.54 -2.69
CA TYR A 47 10.83 5.86 -4.08
C TYR A 47 10.14 7.21 -4.23
N ASN A 48 10.34 7.87 -5.36
CA ASN A 48 9.52 9.01 -5.76
C ASN A 48 8.28 8.55 -6.54
N PHE A 49 7.10 8.88 -6.03
CA PHE A 49 5.82 8.55 -6.67
C PHE A 49 5.21 9.72 -7.45
N GLU A 50 5.93 10.81 -7.68
CA GLU A 50 5.44 11.95 -8.46
C GLU A 50 4.89 11.52 -9.84
N GLY A 51 3.68 11.97 -10.16
CA GLY A 51 2.98 11.62 -11.40
C GLY A 51 2.40 10.19 -11.45
N LYS A 52 2.49 9.41 -10.36
CA LYS A 52 1.96 8.04 -10.28
C LYS A 52 0.68 7.97 -9.46
N THR A 53 -0.21 7.05 -9.83
CA THR A 53 -1.40 6.69 -9.08
C THR A 53 -1.10 5.49 -8.18
N ILE A 54 -1.30 5.64 -6.87
CA ILE A 54 -1.03 4.60 -5.88
C ILE A 54 -2.34 4.14 -5.24
N ILE A 55 -2.58 2.83 -5.22
CA ILE A 55 -3.81 2.24 -4.69
C ILE A 55 -3.46 1.19 -3.64
N PRO A 56 -3.58 1.52 -2.34
CA PRO A 56 -3.30 0.56 -1.29
C PRO A 56 -4.42 -0.47 -1.18
N PHE A 57 -4.09 -1.69 -0.79
CA PHE A 57 -5.05 -2.66 -0.30
C PHE A 57 -4.46 -3.43 0.87
N CYS A 58 -5.32 -3.92 1.76
CA CYS A 58 -4.84 -4.69 2.90
C CYS A 58 -5.64 -5.95 3.17
N THR A 59 -5.04 -6.85 3.93
CA THR A 59 -5.75 -7.97 4.55
C THR A 59 -5.65 -7.87 6.07
N SER A 60 -6.71 -8.23 6.77
CA SER A 60 -6.73 -8.22 8.23
C SER A 60 -7.81 -9.14 8.80
N GLY A 61 -7.73 -9.44 10.10
CA GLY A 61 -8.82 -10.13 10.80
C GLY A 61 -10.10 -9.29 10.89
N SER A 62 -9.97 -7.99 11.17
CA SER A 62 -11.09 -7.06 11.27
C SER A 62 -10.71 -5.58 11.07
N SER A 63 -9.47 -5.19 11.38
CA SER A 63 -9.01 -3.80 11.26
C SER A 63 -9.18 -3.25 9.84
N GLY A 64 -9.69 -2.03 9.74
CA GLY A 64 -9.78 -1.29 8.48
C GLY A 64 -8.41 -0.87 7.93
N ILE A 65 -8.43 -0.25 6.76
CA ILE A 65 -7.23 0.22 6.04
C ILE A 65 -6.90 1.69 6.30
N GLU A 66 -7.85 2.45 6.83
CA GLU A 66 -7.84 3.92 6.78
C GLU A 66 -6.60 4.50 7.46
N SER A 67 -6.26 4.00 8.65
CA SER A 67 -5.09 4.47 9.39
C SER A 67 -3.78 4.14 8.69
N SER A 68 -3.62 2.92 8.18
CA SER A 68 -2.38 2.50 7.53
C SER A 68 -2.21 3.19 6.18
N SER A 69 -3.30 3.36 5.41
CA SER A 69 -3.24 4.11 4.16
C SER A 69 -2.84 5.57 4.39
N ALA A 70 -3.34 6.20 5.45
CA ALA A 70 -2.98 7.59 5.76
C ALA A 70 -1.50 7.71 6.14
N ASN A 71 -0.96 6.77 6.92
CA ASN A 71 0.46 6.75 7.29
C ASN A 71 1.36 6.54 6.07
N LEU A 72 1.00 5.63 5.15
CA LEU A 72 1.73 5.45 3.89
C LEU A 72 1.76 6.72 3.03
N VAL A 73 0.62 7.42 2.91
CA VAL A 73 0.53 8.69 2.17
C VAL A 73 1.46 9.74 2.77
N GLU A 74 1.46 9.88 4.10
CA GLU A 74 2.32 10.84 4.80
C GLU A 74 3.80 10.53 4.57
N LYS A 75 4.18 9.25 4.66
CA LYS A 75 5.58 8.80 4.52
C LYS A 75 6.11 8.88 3.10
N ALA A 76 5.27 8.56 2.11
CA ALA A 76 5.64 8.66 0.71
C ALA A 76 5.91 10.11 0.28
N GLY A 77 5.14 11.06 0.82
CA GLY A 77 5.23 12.50 0.52
C GLY A 77 4.91 12.89 -0.92
N THR A 78 4.73 11.93 -1.82
CA THR A 78 4.52 12.09 -3.26
C THR A 78 3.50 11.07 -3.79
N GLY A 79 2.99 11.33 -4.99
CA GLY A 79 2.02 10.47 -5.68
C GLY A 79 0.55 10.85 -5.48
N ASN A 80 -0.29 10.34 -6.38
CA ASN A 80 -1.73 10.47 -6.34
C ASN A 80 -2.33 9.22 -5.70
N TRP A 81 -2.64 9.30 -4.41
CA TRP A 81 -3.13 8.16 -3.64
C TRP A 81 -4.66 8.08 -3.70
N LEU A 82 -5.18 6.97 -4.25
CA LEU A 82 -6.60 6.68 -4.25
C LEU A 82 -7.02 5.92 -2.99
N SER A 83 -8.31 5.96 -2.68
CA SER A 83 -8.89 5.18 -1.59
C SER A 83 -8.62 3.68 -1.79
N GLY A 84 -8.00 3.06 -0.80
CA GLY A 84 -7.75 1.64 -0.78
C GLY A 84 -8.93 0.81 -0.31
N ASN A 85 -8.76 -0.52 -0.31
CA ASN A 85 -9.76 -1.44 0.23
C ASN A 85 -9.15 -2.51 1.13
N ARG A 86 -9.92 -2.90 2.16
CA ARG A 86 -9.60 -4.05 3.00
C ARG A 86 -10.30 -5.29 2.46
N PHE A 87 -9.54 -6.33 2.17
CA PHE A 87 -10.02 -7.66 1.83
C PHE A 87 -9.92 -8.60 3.03
N SER A 88 -10.94 -9.44 3.22
CA SER A 88 -10.82 -10.55 4.18
C SER A 88 -9.95 -11.67 3.58
N GLY A 89 -9.51 -12.62 4.40
CA GLY A 89 -8.81 -13.81 3.90
C GLY A 89 -9.68 -14.74 3.04
N SER A 90 -10.98 -14.46 2.92
CA SER A 90 -11.94 -15.18 2.09
C SER A 90 -12.45 -14.35 0.91
N ALA A 91 -11.77 -13.25 0.58
CA ALA A 91 -12.18 -12.38 -0.52
C ALA A 91 -12.22 -13.16 -1.84
N THR A 92 -13.27 -12.93 -2.62
CA THR A 92 -13.52 -13.60 -3.89
C THR A 92 -12.95 -12.79 -5.05
N GLU A 93 -12.71 -13.47 -6.17
CA GLU A 93 -12.30 -12.81 -7.42
C GLU A 93 -13.31 -11.76 -7.87
N ASP A 94 -14.61 -12.03 -7.70
CA ASP A 94 -15.68 -11.09 -8.06
C ASP A 94 -15.67 -9.84 -7.18
N GLU A 95 -15.43 -9.97 -5.88
CA GLU A 95 -15.25 -8.82 -4.98
C GLU A 95 -14.07 -7.94 -5.43
N ILE A 96 -12.94 -8.55 -5.80
CA ILE A 96 -11.76 -7.83 -6.29
C ILE A 96 -12.06 -7.15 -7.63
N LYS A 97 -12.70 -7.84 -8.58
CA LYS A 97 -13.10 -7.28 -9.88
C LYS A 97 -14.06 -6.12 -9.76
N ASN A 98 -15.03 -6.22 -8.83
CA ASN A 98 -15.99 -5.16 -8.58
C ASN A 98 -15.30 -3.91 -8.00
N TRP A 99 -14.33 -4.11 -7.10
CA TRP A 99 -13.51 -3.00 -6.60
C TRP A 99 -12.69 -2.36 -7.71
N ILE A 100 -11.93 -3.14 -8.49
CA ILE A 100 -11.09 -2.63 -9.58
C ILE A 100 -11.92 -1.87 -10.63
N SER A 101 -13.08 -2.41 -11.02
CA SER A 101 -13.98 -1.74 -11.99
C SER A 101 -14.52 -0.39 -11.49
N GLY A 102 -14.52 -0.16 -10.18
CA GLY A 102 -14.91 1.10 -9.57
C GLY A 102 -13.77 2.11 -9.45
N LEU A 103 -12.53 1.70 -9.72
CA LEU A 103 -11.39 2.60 -9.78
C LEU A 103 -11.37 3.23 -11.17
N GLU A 104 -11.49 4.56 -11.25
CA GLU A 104 -11.35 5.32 -12.49
C GLU A 104 -9.86 5.43 -12.86
N ILE A 105 -9.27 4.29 -13.23
CA ILE A 105 -7.88 4.18 -13.68
C ILE A 105 -7.84 3.95 -15.19
N ASP A 106 -6.97 4.69 -15.88
CA ASP A 106 -6.80 4.64 -17.35
C ASP A 106 -6.11 3.36 -17.85
#